data_AF-A0A2V8Q7V6-F1
#
_entry.id   AF-A0A2V8Q7V6-F1
#
_cell.length_a   1.000
_cell.length_b   1.000
_cell.length_c   1.000
_cell.angle_alpha   90.00
_cell.angle_beta   90.00
_cell.angle_gamma   90.00
#
_symmetry.space_group_name_H-M   'P 1'
#
loop_
_entity.id
_entity.type
_entity.pdbx_description
1 polymer ?
#
loop_
_entity_poly.entity_id
_entity_poly.type
_entity_poly.pdbx_seq_one_letter_code
_entity_poly.pdbx_strand_id
1 'polypeptide(L)'
;MKSLILPPFDNLYALVIRTRNALYERGTFTTTNLERPVISVGNITTGGTGKTPLVEWIARTVAEDGKKVCILTRGYGRNDPKRRVLVSDGETLFSNPAEAGDEPYLLARNLRGLAAVISDPNRIGAAQG
;
A
#
# COMPACT_ATOMS: atom_id res chain seq x y z
N MET A 1 -30.43 -16.96 -7.22
CA MET A 1 -31.03 -15.68 -7.64
C MET A 1 -29.96 -14.82 -8.29
N LYS A 2 -29.93 -14.75 -9.64
CA LYS A 2 -29.02 -13.87 -10.38
C LYS A 2 -29.53 -12.43 -10.23
N SER A 3 -28.74 -11.57 -9.58
CA SER A 3 -29.09 -10.16 -9.36
C SER A 3 -29.14 -9.42 -10.70
N LEU A 4 -30.35 -9.12 -11.17
CA LEU A 4 -30.63 -8.48 -12.46
C LEU A 4 -30.48 -6.94 -12.42
N ILE A 5 -29.99 -6.37 -11.30
CA ILE A 5 -29.93 -4.92 -11.03
C ILE A 5 -28.50 -4.35 -11.14
N LEU A 6 -27.46 -5.19 -11.17
CA LEU A 6 -26.05 -4.78 -11.26
C LEU A 6 -25.51 -4.40 -12.67
N PRO A 7 -26.04 -4.86 -13.82
CA PRO A 7 -25.33 -4.70 -15.10
C PRO A 7 -25.09 -3.25 -15.57
N PRO A 8 -25.97 -2.25 -15.38
CA PRO A 8 -25.65 -0.88 -15.80
C PRO A 8 -24.55 -0.25 -14.93
N PHE A 9 -24.53 -0.57 -13.64
CA PHE A 9 -23.52 -0.06 -12.70
C PHE A 9 -22.15 -0.71 -12.94
N ASP A 10 -22.12 -2.01 -13.23
CA ASP A 10 -20.89 -2.74 -13.55
C ASP A 10 -20.26 -2.22 -14.84
N ASN A 11 -21.07 -1.99 -15.88
CA ASN A 11 -20.60 -1.44 -17.16
C ASN A 11 -20.08 0.00 -17.01
N LEU A 12 -20.76 0.84 -16.23
CA LEU A 12 -20.29 2.20 -15.95
C LEU A 12 -18.97 2.19 -15.18
N TYR A 13 -18.87 1.37 -14.12
CA TYR A 13 -17.63 1.21 -13.36
C TYR A 13 -16.48 0.71 -14.26
N ALA A 14 -16.75 -0.29 -15.10
CA ALA A 14 -15.78 -0.81 -16.05
C ALA A 14 -15.33 0.26 -17.06
N LEU A 15 -16.24 1.08 -17.57
CA LEU A 15 -15.92 2.19 -18.48
C LEU A 15 -15.02 3.23 -17.80
N VAL A 16 -15.32 3.60 -16.55
CA VAL A 16 -14.51 4.55 -15.77
C VAL A 16 -13.10 4.00 -15.54
N ILE A 17 -12.97 2.74 -15.12
CA ILE A 17 -11.66 2.10 -14.91
C ILE A 17 -10.87 1.97 -16.22
N ARG A 18 -11.52 1.55 -17.32
CA ARG A 18 -10.87 1.47 -18.65
C ARG A 18 -10.37 2.82 -19.12
N THR A 19 -11.20 3.86 -18.99
CA THR A 19 -10.82 5.23 -19.38
C THR A 19 -9.65 5.73 -18.53
N ARG A 20 -9.70 5.52 -17.22
CA ARG A 20 -8.60 5.87 -16.31
C ARG A 20 -7.30 5.16 -16.70
N ASN A 21 -7.34 3.85 -16.94
CA ASN A 21 -6.15 3.09 -17.33
C ASN A 21 -5.59 3.55 -18.68
N ALA A 22 -6.44 3.79 -19.67
CA ALA A 22 -6.04 4.33 -20.97
C ALA A 22 -5.34 5.71 -20.85
N LEU A 23 -5.78 6.56 -19.91
CA LEU A 23 -5.12 7.85 -19.64
C LEU A 23 -3.74 7.69 -18.98
N TYR A 24 -3.53 6.67 -18.15
CA TYR A 24 -2.20 6.32 -17.64
C TYR A 24 -1.29 5.76 -18.74
N GLU A 25 -1.80 4.83 -19.55
CA GLU A 25 -1.04 4.23 -20.68
C GLU A 25 -0.63 5.26 -21.73
N ARG A 26 -1.48 6.27 -21.97
CA ARG A 26 -1.19 7.40 -22.87
C ARG A 26 -0.26 8.46 -22.25
N GLY A 27 0.17 8.30 -21.01
CA GLY A 27 1.01 9.27 -20.30
C GLY A 27 0.30 10.60 -19.98
N THR A 28 -1.03 10.64 -20.02
CA THR A 28 -1.81 11.85 -19.71
C THR A 28 -1.82 12.13 -18.20
N PHE A 29 -1.76 11.09 -17.37
CA PHE A 29 -1.59 11.25 -15.93
C PHE A 29 -0.11 11.22 -15.53
N THR A 30 0.23 12.07 -14.56
CA THR A 30 1.60 12.18 -14.03
C THR A 30 2.04 10.89 -13.36
N THR A 31 3.17 10.35 -13.80
CA THR A 31 3.88 9.23 -13.17
C THR A 31 5.21 9.73 -12.64
N THR A 32 5.52 9.43 -11.38
CA THR A 32 6.80 9.80 -10.77
C THR A 32 7.70 8.57 -10.69
N ASN A 33 8.89 8.67 -11.28
CA ASN A 33 9.94 7.68 -11.11
C ASN A 33 10.73 7.98 -9.83
N LEU A 34 10.90 6.96 -8.99
CA LEU A 34 11.73 7.05 -7.80
C LEU A 34 13.15 6.55 -8.14
N GLU A 35 14.17 7.12 -7.51
CA GLU A 35 15.58 6.74 -7.70
C GLU A 35 15.91 5.34 -7.16
N ARG A 36 14.98 4.74 -6.39
CA ARG A 36 15.14 3.43 -5.74
C ARG A 36 14.18 2.41 -6.34
N PRO A 37 14.53 1.11 -6.36
CA PRO A 37 13.63 0.06 -6.81
C PRO A 37 12.32 0.05 -5.99
N VAL A 38 11.19 -0.14 -6.67
CA VAL A 38 9.86 -0.17 -6.06
C VAL A 38 9.17 -1.48 -6.39
N ILE A 39 8.67 -2.17 -5.37
CA ILE A 39 7.83 -3.36 -5.52
C ILE A 39 6.41 -2.98 -5.10
N SER A 40 5.47 -3.02 -6.05
CA SER A 40 4.05 -2.78 -5.77
C SER A 40 3.32 -4.10 -5.54
N VAL A 41 2.82 -4.32 -4.33
CA VAL A 41 2.00 -5.49 -3.99
C VAL A 41 0.52 -5.06 -3.93
N GLY A 42 -0.29 -5.59 -4.83
CA GLY A 42 -1.72 -5.31 -4.93
C GLY A 42 -2.54 -6.57 -5.18
N ASN A 43 -3.86 -6.46 -5.09
CA ASN A 43 -4.77 -7.54 -5.48
C ASN A 43 -5.93 -7.00 -6.31
N ILE A 44 -6.48 -7.84 -7.19
CA ILE A 44 -7.59 -7.52 -8.09
C ILE A 44 -8.94 -7.66 -7.37
N THR A 45 -9.03 -8.55 -6.38
CA THR A 45 -10.24 -8.80 -5.59
C THR A 45 -10.24 -8.09 -4.22
N THR A 46 -11.42 -7.68 -3.77
CA THR A 46 -11.65 -7.18 -2.40
C THR A 46 -11.77 -8.38 -1.44
N GLY A 47 -10.96 -8.41 -0.38
CA GLY A 47 -10.96 -9.51 0.61
C GLY A 47 -9.57 -9.85 1.18
N GLY A 48 -9.54 -10.77 2.15
CA GLY A 48 -8.33 -11.31 2.80
C GLY A 48 -7.52 -12.15 1.82
N THR A 49 -6.61 -11.50 1.11
CA THR A 49 -6.01 -12.00 -0.15
C THR A 49 -4.52 -12.29 0.00
N GLY A 50 -4.07 -12.55 1.23
CA GLY A 50 -2.67 -12.89 1.50
C GLY A 50 -1.66 -11.75 1.24
N LYS A 51 -2.11 -10.53 0.94
CA LYS A 51 -1.23 -9.38 0.67
C LYS A 51 -0.28 -9.11 1.83
N THR A 52 -0.79 -9.06 3.06
CA THR A 52 0.03 -8.74 4.24
C THR A 52 1.12 -9.80 4.48
N PRO A 53 0.81 -11.12 4.49
CA PRO A 53 1.86 -12.15 4.52
C PRO A 53 2.87 -12.07 3.36
N LEU A 54 2.41 -11.77 2.14
CA LEU A 54 3.30 -11.63 0.98
C LEU A 54 4.24 -10.43 1.13
N VAL A 55 3.72 -9.28 1.56
CA VAL A 55 4.53 -8.08 1.84
C VAL A 55 5.56 -8.39 2.92
N GLU A 56 5.16 -9.08 4.00
CA GLU A 56 6.09 -9.48 5.06
C GLU A 56 7.20 -10.39 4.52
N TRP A 57 6.85 -11.41 3.74
CA TRP A 57 7.82 -12.33 3.16
C TRP A 57 8.81 -11.63 2.21
N ILE A 58 8.33 -10.75 1.32
CA ILE A 58 9.19 -9.96 0.43
C ILE A 58 10.13 -9.08 1.24
N ALA A 59 9.60 -8.34 2.22
CA ALA A 59 10.38 -7.42 3.03
C ALA A 59 11.47 -8.14 3.81
N ARG A 60 11.15 -9.28 4.42
CA ARG A 60 12.10 -10.13 5.13
C ARG A 60 13.20 -10.66 4.20
N THR A 61 12.82 -11.23 3.06
CA THR A 61 13.77 -11.78 2.08
C THR A 61 14.75 -10.72 1.58
N VAL A 62 14.26 -9.50 1.30
CA VAL A 62 15.10 -8.40 0.83
C VAL A 62 16.00 -7.86 1.95
N ALA A 63 15.50 -7.79 3.19
CA ALA A 63 16.29 -7.37 4.34
C ALA A 63 17.40 -8.38 4.71
N GLU A 64 17.11 -9.68 4.61
CA GLU A 64 18.07 -10.77 4.83
C GLU A 64 19.22 -10.75 3.79
N ASP A 65 18.95 -10.23 2.59
CA ASP A 65 19.96 -9.94 1.55
C ASP A 65 20.75 -8.64 1.84
N GLY A 66 20.65 -8.09 3.05
CA GLY A 66 21.40 -6.91 3.52
C GLY A 66 20.91 -5.57 2.98
N LYS A 67 19.73 -5.52 2.34
CA LYS A 67 19.17 -4.29 1.77
C LYS A 67 18.26 -3.58 2.77
N LYS A 68 18.25 -2.25 2.71
CA LYS A 68 17.31 -1.43 3.49
C LYS A 68 15.92 -1.47 2.86
N VAL A 69 14.92 -1.84 3.64
CA VAL A 69 13.52 -1.95 3.19
C VAL A 69 12.66 -0.88 3.85
N CYS A 70 11.81 -0.23 3.05
CA CYS A 70 10.75 0.66 3.54
C CYS A 70 9.42 0.24 2.92
N ILE A 71 8.43 -0.01 3.77
CA ILE A 71 7.08 -0.38 3.36
C ILE A 71 6.19 0.86 3.41
N LEU A 72 5.59 1.17 2.26
CA LEU A 72 4.62 2.25 2.13
C LEU A 72 3.21 1.67 2.02
N THR A 73 2.34 2.02 2.95
CA THR A 73 0.95 1.53 3.00
C THR A 73 -0.03 2.67 3.22
N ARG A 74 -1.28 2.44 2.86
CA ARG A 74 -2.34 3.45 3.00
C ARG A 74 -2.89 3.54 4.41
N GLY A 75 -2.51 2.65 5.34
CA GLY A 75 -3.04 2.62 6.70
C GLY A 75 -4.56 2.64 6.77
N TYR A 76 -5.21 1.58 6.29
CA TYR A 76 -6.66 1.48 6.37
C TYR A 76 -7.12 1.35 7.83
N GLY A 77 -8.29 1.91 8.17
CA GLY A 77 -8.88 1.79 9.51
C GLY A 77 -8.32 2.75 10.58
N ARG A 78 -7.43 3.69 10.21
CA ARG A 78 -6.88 4.69 11.14
C ARG A 78 -7.81 5.88 11.36
N ASN A 79 -7.63 6.53 12.52
CA ASN A 79 -8.41 7.71 12.93
C ASN A 79 -8.25 8.91 11.99
N ASP A 80 -7.03 9.16 11.50
CA ASP A 80 -6.76 10.24 10.55
C ASP A 80 -6.13 9.66 9.25
N PRO A 81 -6.94 9.40 8.21
CA PRO A 81 -6.46 8.82 6.96
C PRO A 81 -5.66 9.78 6.08
N LYS A 82 -5.65 11.09 6.39
CA LYS A 82 -4.91 12.10 5.61
C LYS A 82 -3.50 12.34 6.16
N ARG A 83 -3.29 12.07 7.45
CA ARG A 83 -2.00 12.26 8.11
C ARG A 83 -0.99 11.19 7.72
N ARG A 84 0.23 11.60 7.38
CA ARG A 84 1.39 10.71 7.31
C ARG A 84 1.78 10.26 8.71
N VAL A 85 2.03 8.96 8.88
CA VAL A 85 2.51 8.38 10.14
C VAL A 85 3.73 7.51 9.84
N LEU A 86 4.88 7.84 10.43
CA LEU A 86 5.99 6.90 10.56
C LEU A 86 5.61 5.88 11.62
N VAL A 87 5.37 4.64 11.21
CA VAL A 87 4.93 3.58 12.12
C VAL A 87 6.13 2.97 12.83
N SER A 88 7.18 2.70 12.07
CA SER A 88 8.48 2.26 12.56
C SER A 88 9.61 2.69 11.63
N ASP A 89 10.78 2.98 12.19
CA ASP A 89 12.04 3.17 11.46
C ASP A 89 12.80 1.87 11.19
N GLY A 90 12.21 0.73 11.57
CA GLY A 90 12.84 -0.58 11.56
C GLY A 90 13.23 -1.05 12.95
N GLU A 91 13.52 -0.17 13.91
CA GLU A 91 13.97 -0.56 15.25
C GLU A 91 12.95 -0.21 16.35
N THR A 92 12.30 0.93 16.20
CA THR A 92 11.37 1.50 17.17
C THR A 92 9.97 1.59 16.58
N LEU A 93 8.95 1.30 17.39
CA LEU A 93 7.55 1.55 17.05
C LEU A 93 7.16 2.94 17.58
N PHE A 94 6.71 3.83 16.70
CA PHE A 94 6.40 5.24 17.04
C PHE A 94 4.90 5.54 17.17
N SER A 95 4.04 4.58 16.83
CA SER A 95 2.60 4.79 16.78
C SER A 95 1.85 3.54 17.21
N ASN A 96 0.56 3.70 17.46
CA ASN A 96 -0.35 2.61 17.83
C ASN A 96 -1.30 2.23 16.66
N PRO A 97 -2.03 1.11 16.74
CA PRO A 97 -2.94 0.69 15.67
C PRO A 97 -4.00 1.73 15.27
N ALA A 98 -4.50 2.53 16.21
CA ALA A 98 -5.51 3.55 15.92
C ALA A 98 -4.96 4.70 15.07
N GLU A 99 -3.66 4.99 15.18
CA GLU A 99 -2.96 6.01 14.39
C GLU A 99 -2.39 5.47 13.08
N ALA A 100 -1.76 4.29 13.14
CA ALA A 100 -1.09 3.68 12.01
C ALA A 100 -2.05 2.94 11.07
N GLY A 101 -3.14 2.38 11.61
CA GLY A 101 -3.91 1.29 11.05
C GLY A 101 -3.40 -0.08 11.54
N ASP A 102 -4.28 -1.07 11.56
CA ASP A 102 -3.97 -2.41 12.08
C ASP A 102 -2.90 -3.14 11.24
N GLU A 103 -3.04 -3.14 9.91
CA GLU A 103 -2.11 -3.81 9.00
C GLU A 103 -0.68 -3.20 9.05
N PRO A 104 -0.50 -1.87 8.97
CA PRO A 104 0.83 -1.26 9.10
C PRO A 104 1.48 -1.51 10.46
N TYR A 105 0.70 -1.45 11.54
CA TYR A 105 1.21 -1.71 12.89
C TYR A 105 1.66 -3.18 13.03
N LEU A 106 0.89 -4.12 12.48
CA LEU A 106 1.27 -5.54 12.46
C LEU A 106 2.57 -5.76 11.68
N LEU A 107 2.69 -5.20 10.48
CA LEU A 107 3.92 -5.29 9.67
C LEU A 107 5.12 -4.71 10.41
N ALA A 108 4.97 -3.53 11.01
CA ALA A 108 6.03 -2.86 11.75
C ALA A 108 6.49 -3.69 12.96
N ARG A 109 5.56 -4.37 13.64
CA ARG A 109 5.90 -5.27 14.75
C ARG A 109 6.62 -6.52 14.28
N ASN A 110 6.16 -7.15 13.19
CA ASN A 110 6.72 -8.42 12.69
C ASN A 110 8.07 -8.26 11.99
N LEU A 111 8.35 -7.05 11.47
CA LEU A 111 9.56 -6.72 10.70
C LEU A 111 10.52 -5.81 11.48
N ARG A 112 10.42 -5.81 12.81
CA ARG A 112 11.39 -5.14 13.67
C ARG A 112 12.79 -5.72 13.44
N GLY A 113 13.78 -4.84 13.30
CA GLY A 113 15.14 -5.10 12.86
C GLY A 113 15.33 -5.21 11.35
N LEU A 114 14.25 -5.15 10.54
CA LEU A 114 14.30 -5.52 9.11
C LEU A 114 13.74 -4.45 8.17
N ALA A 115 12.63 -3.79 8.52
CA ALA A 115 11.99 -2.83 7.62
C ALA A 115 11.34 -1.65 8.34
N ALA A 116 11.53 -0.45 7.78
CA ALA A 116 10.75 0.72 8.15
C ALA A 116 9.33 0.63 7.56
N VAL A 117 8.33 1.20 8.24
CA VAL A 117 6.93 1.19 7.81
C VAL A 117 6.33 2.58 7.94
N ILE A 118 5.72 3.07 6.85
CA ILE A 118 5.07 4.38 6.79
C ILE A 118 3.62 4.21 6.29
N SER A 119 2.69 4.83 7.01
CA SER A 119 1.29 4.94 6.62
C SER A 119 1.00 6.31 6.01
N ASP A 120 0.76 6.37 4.70
CA ASP A 120 0.49 7.61 3.96
C ASP A 120 -0.46 7.36 2.76
N PRO A 121 -1.54 8.17 2.56
CA PRO A 121 -2.36 8.07 1.35
C PRO A 121 -1.57 8.38 0.06
N ASN A 122 -0.55 9.25 0.12
CA ASN A 122 0.33 9.63 -0.97
C ASN A 122 1.69 8.90 -0.86
N ARG A 123 1.81 7.78 -1.56
CA ARG A 123 3.02 6.94 -1.54
C ARG A 123 4.23 7.65 -2.16
N ILE A 124 4.02 8.50 -3.16
CA ILE A 124 5.11 9.22 -3.82
C ILE A 124 5.71 10.22 -2.84
N GLY A 125 4.86 11.03 -2.20
CA GLY A 125 5.33 12.00 -1.19
C GLY A 125 6.02 11.32 -0.01
N ALA A 126 5.56 10.14 0.41
CA ALA A 126 6.19 9.37 1.48
C ALA A 126 7.52 8.72 1.07
N ALA A 127 7.71 8.41 -0.21
CA ALA A 127 8.96 7.84 -0.70
C ALA A 127 10.07 8.89 -0.89
N GLN A 128 9.72 10.16 -1.03
CA GLN A 128 10.64 11.25 -1.36
C GLN A 128 11.18 12.01 -0.14
N GLY A 129 10.49 11.96 1.00
CA GLY A 129 10.86 12.71 2.22
C GLY A 129 10.98 11.80 3.41
#